data_AF-A0A0D0AJF7-F1
#
_entry.id   AF-A0A0D0AJF7-F1
#
_cell.length_a   1.000
_cell.length_b   1.000
_cell.length_c   1.000
_cell.angle_alpha   90.00
_cell.angle_beta   90.00
_cell.angle_gamma   90.00
#
_symmetry.space_group_name_H-M   'P 1'
#
loop_
_entity.id
_entity.type
_entity.pdbx_description
1 polymer ?
#
loop_
_entity_poly.entity_id
_entity_poly.type
_entity_poly.pdbx_seq_one_letter_code
_entity_poly.pdbx_strand_id
1 'polypeptide(L)'
;MLSLFARHLASNLPVLRSNVLPSSALTSSAFAATRRTFFTTRRIQLPAAASKSASTTTTKKTTAKKAAPKKVKATAKAKSKPKSTATDEKTVKRSTPRRVPKSERPPPRPLTAYFIFFLERLKNRKADMNSMADTRNLASQCSAIWKSFTIAEKQPYYDEAAILKKQYEEKHDDYWKTASSKTVREINARRIHEGRQKIHRPQQERASKRPKGPYMRFWDDFRQTDDARAILEAGTTSTGNATVNIGREAGRRWRAMSASDKAPYVEAFQKARTEREADHSSKSASASASS
;
A
#
# COMPACT_ATOMS: atom_id res chain seq x y z
N MET A 1 -31.20 -55.84 -4.41
CA MET A 1 -31.22 -56.75 -5.58
C MET A 1 -31.96 -56.07 -6.71
N LEU A 2 -31.34 -56.03 -7.89
CA LEU A 2 -31.93 -55.83 -9.23
C LEU A 2 -32.82 -54.60 -9.51
N SER A 3 -32.26 -53.72 -10.37
CA SER A 3 -33.00 -52.77 -11.19
C SER A 3 -33.86 -53.46 -12.25
N LEU A 4 -34.95 -52.83 -12.68
CA LEU A 4 -35.62 -53.13 -13.96
C LEU A 4 -36.06 -51.82 -14.66
N PHE A 5 -35.56 -51.63 -15.89
CA PHE A 5 -36.07 -50.84 -17.02
C PHE A 5 -36.78 -49.49 -16.74
N ALA A 6 -36.26 -48.31 -17.12
CA ALA A 6 -35.77 -47.87 -18.43
C ALA A 6 -36.80 -48.00 -19.58
N ARG A 7 -37.56 -46.92 -19.84
CA ARG A 7 -38.15 -46.53 -21.15
C ARG A 7 -38.94 -45.22 -21.05
N HIS A 8 -38.42 -44.14 -21.63
CA HIS A 8 -39.16 -43.29 -22.59
C HIS A 8 -38.22 -42.26 -23.23
N LEU A 9 -37.86 -42.52 -24.49
CA LEU A 9 -37.32 -41.54 -25.44
C LEU A 9 -38.44 -41.16 -26.40
N ALA A 10 -38.81 -39.89 -26.41
CA ALA A 10 -39.57 -39.22 -27.48
C ALA A 10 -39.30 -37.70 -27.33
N SER A 11 -38.30 -37.15 -28.02
CA SER A 11 -38.46 -36.57 -29.37
C SER A 11 -39.52 -35.46 -29.44
N ASN A 12 -39.13 -34.22 -29.16
CA ASN A 12 -39.83 -33.02 -29.61
C ASN A 12 -38.79 -31.97 -30.03
N LEU A 13 -38.63 -31.79 -31.34
CA LEU A 13 -37.78 -30.76 -31.96
C LEU A 13 -38.49 -29.40 -31.97
N PRO A 14 -37.75 -28.28 -31.95
CA PRO A 14 -38.34 -26.95 -31.86
C PRO A 14 -38.98 -26.51 -33.19
N VAL A 15 -40.20 -25.99 -33.10
CA VAL A 15 -40.90 -25.40 -34.26
C VAL A 15 -40.27 -24.06 -34.63
N LEU A 16 -39.71 -23.99 -35.83
CA LEU A 16 -39.30 -22.73 -36.45
C LEU A 16 -40.52 -21.87 -36.75
N ARG A 17 -40.58 -20.64 -36.21
CA ARG A 17 -41.47 -19.58 -36.69
C ARG A 17 -40.65 -18.48 -37.32
N SER A 18 -40.66 -18.44 -38.65
CA SER A 18 -40.21 -17.32 -39.46
C SER A 18 -41.18 -16.14 -39.31
N ASN A 19 -40.73 -15.04 -38.71
CA ASN A 19 -41.43 -13.76 -38.81
C ASN A 19 -40.64 -12.80 -39.71
N VAL A 20 -41.37 -12.18 -40.63
CA VAL A 20 -40.83 -11.35 -41.72
C VAL A 20 -40.58 -9.92 -41.23
N LEU A 21 -39.53 -9.28 -41.77
CA LEU A 21 -39.19 -7.88 -41.54
C LEU A 21 -40.24 -6.92 -42.11
N PRO A 22 -40.50 -5.78 -41.44
CA PRO A 22 -40.82 -4.53 -42.12
C PRO A 22 -39.66 -3.53 -42.02
N SER A 23 -39.18 -3.06 -43.17
CA SER A 23 -38.25 -1.92 -43.25
C SER A 23 -38.87 -0.67 -42.65
N SER A 24 -38.11 0.07 -41.84
CA SER A 24 -38.47 1.42 -41.38
C SER A 24 -37.25 2.34 -41.43
N ALA A 25 -37.46 3.54 -41.99
CA ALA A 25 -36.43 4.49 -42.41
C ALA A 25 -35.31 4.80 -41.40
N LEU A 26 -34.09 4.93 -41.93
CA LEU A 26 -32.94 5.54 -41.26
C LEU A 26 -33.20 7.05 -41.07
N THR A 27 -33.50 7.48 -39.85
CA THR A 27 -33.42 8.90 -39.48
C THR A 27 -32.01 9.22 -38.98
N SER A 28 -31.27 9.96 -39.81
CA SER A 28 -29.91 10.41 -39.48
C SER A 28 -29.95 11.43 -38.34
N SER A 29 -29.58 11.00 -37.12
CA SER A 29 -29.41 11.90 -35.98
C SER A 29 -28.18 12.77 -36.20
N ALA A 30 -28.40 14.05 -36.50
CA ALA A 30 -27.33 15.02 -36.70
C ALA A 30 -26.56 15.24 -35.39
N PHE A 31 -25.34 14.70 -35.31
CA PHE A 31 -24.42 15.00 -34.22
C PHE A 31 -23.98 16.47 -34.28
N ALA A 32 -24.70 17.32 -33.55
CA ALA A 32 -24.30 18.71 -33.33
C ALA A 32 -22.94 18.77 -32.62
N ALA A 33 -21.93 19.25 -33.33
CA ALA A 33 -20.56 19.32 -32.83
C ALA A 33 -20.40 20.43 -31.77
N THR A 34 -20.64 20.10 -30.50
CA THR A 34 -20.44 20.99 -29.35
C THR A 34 -18.95 21.35 -29.18
N ARG A 35 -18.50 22.39 -29.89
CA ARG A 35 -17.16 22.96 -29.75
C ARG A 35 -16.99 23.58 -28.36
N ARG A 36 -16.31 22.89 -27.45
CA ARG A 36 -15.93 23.42 -26.13
C ARG A 36 -14.82 24.46 -26.27
N THR A 37 -15.20 25.74 -26.32
CA THR A 37 -14.26 26.87 -26.30
C THR A 37 -13.70 27.10 -24.89
N PHE A 38 -12.52 26.54 -24.60
CA PHE A 38 -11.76 26.83 -23.38
C PHE A 38 -11.06 28.20 -23.49
N PHE A 39 -11.77 29.29 -23.21
CA PHE A 39 -11.19 30.65 -23.25
C PHE A 39 -11.69 31.60 -22.15
N THR A 40 -11.68 31.15 -20.89
CA THR A 40 -11.69 32.07 -19.73
C THR A 40 -10.99 31.43 -18.54
N THR A 41 -9.76 31.83 -18.27
CA THR A 41 -9.08 31.61 -16.98
C THR A 41 -9.38 32.79 -16.06
N ARG A 42 -10.27 32.59 -15.08
CA ARG A 42 -10.58 33.62 -14.08
C ARG A 42 -9.36 33.86 -13.19
N ARG A 43 -8.65 34.97 -13.41
CA ARG A 43 -7.46 35.38 -12.63
C ARG A 43 -7.87 35.61 -11.17
N ILE A 44 -7.41 34.73 -10.27
CA ILE A 44 -7.62 34.89 -8.83
C ILE A 44 -6.68 35.99 -8.34
N GLN A 45 -7.21 37.16 -7.98
CA GLN A 45 -6.48 38.16 -7.20
C GLN A 45 -6.53 37.77 -5.72
N LEU A 46 -5.36 37.55 -5.12
CA LEU A 46 -5.18 37.47 -3.67
C LEU A 46 -5.02 38.89 -3.12
N PRO A 47 -5.74 39.28 -2.05
CA PRO A 47 -5.59 40.61 -1.46
C PRO A 47 -4.24 40.76 -0.75
N ALA A 48 -3.61 41.92 -0.92
CA ALA A 48 -2.35 42.25 -0.26
C ALA A 48 -2.58 42.52 1.24
N ALA A 49 -1.82 41.85 2.11
CA ALA A 49 -1.82 42.11 3.54
C ALA A 49 -1.07 43.42 3.83
N ALA A 50 -1.79 44.43 4.33
CA ALA A 50 -1.21 45.73 4.65
C ALA A 50 -0.35 45.68 5.92
N SER A 51 0.85 46.24 5.85
CA SER A 51 1.68 46.53 7.02
C SER A 51 1.19 47.79 7.75
N LYS A 52 1.06 47.73 9.08
CA LYS A 52 1.08 48.91 9.95
C LYS A 52 1.90 48.63 11.22
N SER A 53 2.39 49.71 11.81
CA SER A 53 3.59 49.75 12.64
C SER A 53 3.33 50.32 14.04
N ALA A 54 4.13 49.85 15.00
CA ALA A 54 4.61 50.47 16.25
C ALA A 54 3.74 51.44 17.09
N SER A 55 3.66 51.13 18.41
CA SER A 55 3.80 52.06 19.55
C SER A 55 3.88 51.22 20.85
N THR A 56 5.02 51.09 21.54
CA THR A 56 5.59 51.98 22.59
C THR A 56 4.79 51.95 23.91
N THR A 57 5.09 51.04 24.85
CA THR A 57 5.95 51.23 26.07
C THR A 57 5.23 51.82 27.29
N THR A 58 5.09 51.08 28.40
CA THR A 58 5.61 51.44 29.77
C THR A 58 5.15 50.48 30.89
N THR A 59 6.14 50.08 31.69
CA THR A 59 6.24 49.49 33.04
C THR A 59 5.16 49.67 34.14
N LYS A 60 5.24 48.73 35.12
CA LYS A 60 5.10 48.88 36.61
C LYS A 60 3.68 48.59 37.18
N LYS A 61 3.43 47.98 38.34
CA LYS A 61 4.03 47.02 39.32
C LYS A 61 3.03 47.02 40.52
N THR A 62 3.12 46.06 41.47
CA THR A 62 2.55 46.09 42.86
C THR A 62 0.99 46.04 43.00
N THR A 63 0.36 45.41 44.02
CA THR A 63 0.84 44.81 45.29
C THR A 63 -0.17 43.81 45.94
N ALA A 64 0.36 42.93 46.81
CA ALA A 64 -0.24 42.34 48.04
C ALA A 64 -1.55 41.47 47.97
N LYS A 65 -1.77 40.32 48.66
CA LYS A 65 -1.18 39.56 49.81
C LYS A 65 -2.10 39.53 51.06
N LYS A 66 -2.11 38.35 51.74
CA LYS A 66 -2.97 37.82 52.86
C LYS A 66 -4.21 37.06 52.34
N ALA A 67 -4.73 35.99 52.97
CA ALA A 67 -4.17 35.09 54.02
C ALA A 67 -4.94 33.72 54.06
N ALA A 68 -4.55 32.83 54.98
CA ALA A 68 -5.27 31.63 55.47
C ALA A 68 -5.19 31.60 57.03
N PRO A 69 -5.71 30.58 57.76
CA PRO A 69 -4.79 29.49 58.19
C PRO A 69 -5.37 28.10 58.64
N LYS A 70 -4.64 27.01 58.26
CA LYS A 70 -4.23 25.80 59.07
C LYS A 70 -5.32 24.87 59.70
N LYS A 71 -5.10 23.60 60.11
CA LYS A 71 -3.92 22.70 60.40
C LYS A 71 -4.18 21.28 59.77
N VAL A 72 -3.28 20.46 59.21
CA VAL A 72 -1.95 19.85 59.58
C VAL A 72 -2.01 18.51 60.36
N LYS A 73 -1.62 17.40 59.68
CA LYS A 73 -0.70 16.30 60.08
C LYS A 73 -0.55 15.36 58.84
N ALA A 74 0.58 15.17 58.15
CA ALA A 74 1.96 14.81 58.50
C ALA A 74 2.23 13.29 58.64
N THR A 75 2.91 12.72 57.63
CA THR A 75 4.08 11.81 57.77
C THR A 75 5.06 12.01 56.59
N ALA A 76 6.35 11.67 56.78
CA ALA A 76 7.50 11.98 55.91
C ALA A 76 7.64 10.99 54.72
N LYS A 77 8.06 11.33 53.49
CA LYS A 77 9.17 12.14 52.91
C LYS A 77 10.46 11.32 52.65
N ALA A 78 10.72 10.99 51.36
CA ALA A 78 12.00 10.42 50.90
C ALA A 78 12.47 11.02 49.55
N LYS A 79 13.33 12.04 49.65
CA LYS A 79 14.40 12.45 48.71
C LYS A 79 14.12 12.51 47.20
N SER A 80 13.82 13.71 46.71
CA SER A 80 14.24 14.17 45.37
C SER A 80 15.59 14.93 45.45
N LYS A 81 16.51 14.65 44.53
CA LYS A 81 17.73 15.44 44.24
C LYS A 81 17.93 15.52 42.70
N PRO A 82 18.79 16.41 42.18
CA PRO A 82 18.33 17.42 41.24
C PRO A 82 18.49 17.03 39.77
N LYS A 83 17.75 17.75 38.91
CA LYS A 83 17.83 17.67 37.45
C LYS A 83 19.10 18.36 36.95
N SER A 84 20.11 17.58 36.54
CA SER A 84 21.30 18.09 35.85
C SER A 84 20.99 18.37 34.38
N THR A 85 20.92 19.65 34.02
CA THR A 85 20.91 20.11 32.63
C THR A 85 22.35 20.36 32.16
N ALA A 86 22.98 19.33 31.61
CA ALA A 86 24.21 19.43 30.82
C ALA A 86 24.43 18.13 30.04
N THR A 87 23.69 17.96 28.95
CA THR A 87 24.04 16.95 27.93
C THR A 87 24.78 17.69 26.84
N ASP A 88 26.08 17.43 26.70
CA ASP A 88 26.88 17.92 25.58
C ASP A 88 26.14 17.66 24.26
N GLU A 89 25.81 18.72 23.52
CA GLU A 89 25.36 18.60 22.14
C GLU A 89 26.57 18.32 21.22
N LYS A 90 27.22 17.19 21.47
CA LYS A 90 28.10 16.56 20.48
C LYS A 90 27.22 16.19 19.30
N THR A 91 27.22 17.07 18.31
CA THR A 91 26.74 16.83 16.96
C THR A 91 27.51 15.64 16.38
N VAL A 92 27.01 14.44 16.66
CA VAL A 92 27.46 13.21 16.01
C VAL A 92 27.14 13.39 14.54
N LYS A 93 28.14 13.82 13.76
CA LYS A 93 28.12 13.78 12.30
C LYS A 93 27.61 12.39 11.94
N ARG A 94 26.37 12.29 11.42
CA ARG A 94 25.76 10.99 11.10
C ARG A 94 26.70 10.28 10.14
N SER A 95 27.40 9.26 10.64
CA SER A 95 28.31 8.48 9.84
C SER A 95 27.51 7.88 8.69
N THR A 96 28.03 8.01 7.47
CA THR A 96 27.32 7.52 6.28
C THR A 96 27.06 6.03 6.46
N PRO A 97 25.81 5.54 6.29
CA PRO A 97 25.50 4.13 6.52
C PRO A 97 26.44 3.21 5.74
N ARG A 98 26.89 2.14 6.41
CA ARG A 98 27.81 1.13 5.85
C ARG A 98 27.30 0.62 4.50
N ARG A 99 28.24 0.41 3.58
CA ARG A 99 27.93 -0.06 2.23
C ARG A 99 27.92 -1.58 2.19
N VAL A 100 26.72 -2.15 2.32
CA VAL A 100 26.49 -3.59 2.07
C VAL A 100 27.05 -3.99 0.68
N PRO A 101 27.80 -5.11 0.56
CA PRO A 101 28.29 -5.66 -0.71
C PRO A 101 27.22 -5.83 -1.79
N LYS A 102 27.62 -6.09 -3.04
CA LYS A 102 26.65 -6.27 -4.13
C LYS A 102 25.89 -7.61 -4.03
N SER A 103 26.56 -8.66 -3.53
CA SER A 103 26.03 -10.01 -3.30
C SER A 103 24.92 -10.07 -2.24
N GLU A 104 25.03 -9.27 -1.19
CA GLU A 104 24.05 -9.19 -0.09
C GLU A 104 22.79 -8.35 -0.44
N ARG A 105 22.72 -7.74 -1.62
CA ARG A 105 21.58 -6.92 -2.06
C ARG A 105 20.53 -7.76 -2.79
N PRO A 106 19.25 -7.35 -2.76
CA PRO A 106 18.24 -8.02 -3.55
C PRO A 106 18.61 -7.98 -5.04
N PRO A 107 18.34 -9.06 -5.80
CA PRO A 107 18.61 -9.11 -7.23
C PRO A 107 18.04 -7.89 -7.98
N PRO A 108 18.76 -7.35 -8.97
CA PRO A 108 18.22 -6.30 -9.82
C PRO A 108 17.08 -6.84 -10.68
N ARG A 109 16.11 -5.99 -11.03
CA ARG A 109 15.00 -6.37 -11.92
C ARG A 109 15.55 -6.89 -13.27
N PRO A 110 14.88 -7.87 -13.90
CA PRO A 110 15.29 -8.41 -15.19
C PRO A 110 15.07 -7.37 -16.29
N LEU A 111 15.75 -7.55 -17.42
CA LEU A 111 15.60 -6.68 -18.57
C LEU A 111 14.30 -7.01 -19.31
N THR A 112 13.64 -5.99 -19.84
CA THR A 112 12.48 -6.17 -20.74
C THR A 112 12.95 -6.39 -22.17
N ALA A 113 12.11 -6.99 -23.01
CA ALA A 113 12.40 -7.29 -24.42
C ALA A 113 13.10 -6.14 -25.18
N TYR A 114 12.60 -4.90 -25.06
CA TYR A 114 13.24 -3.73 -25.67
C TYR A 114 14.68 -3.47 -25.17
N PHE A 115 14.93 -3.64 -23.87
CA PHE A 115 16.28 -3.44 -23.32
C PHE A 115 17.25 -4.56 -23.71
N ILE A 116 16.76 -5.78 -23.96
CA ILE A 116 17.55 -6.88 -24.52
C ILE A 116 18.02 -6.50 -25.93
N PHE A 117 17.09 -6.15 -26.82
CA PHE A 117 17.38 -5.63 -28.16
C PHE A 117 18.31 -4.41 -28.14
N PHE A 118 18.06 -3.44 -27.24
CA PHE A 118 18.91 -2.26 -27.10
C PHE A 118 20.34 -2.63 -26.66
N LEU A 119 20.52 -3.56 -25.71
CA LEU A 119 21.84 -4.01 -25.30
C LEU A 119 22.55 -4.84 -26.38
N GLU A 120 21.82 -5.62 -27.17
CA GLU A 120 22.37 -6.29 -28.35
C GLU A 120 22.90 -5.26 -29.37
N ARG A 121 22.08 -4.27 -29.73
CA ARG A 121 22.48 -3.21 -30.66
C ARG A 121 23.63 -2.36 -30.11
N LEU A 122 23.66 -2.12 -28.81
CA LEU A 122 24.76 -1.43 -28.14
C LEU A 122 26.04 -2.28 -28.15
N LYS A 123 25.98 -3.59 -27.88
CA LYS A 123 27.13 -4.51 -28.02
C LYS A 123 27.73 -4.44 -29.42
N ASN A 124 26.88 -4.46 -30.45
CA ASN A 124 27.32 -4.49 -31.85
C ASN A 124 27.91 -3.16 -32.34
N ARG A 125 27.67 -2.04 -31.63
CA ARG A 125 28.26 -0.72 -31.93
C ARG A 125 29.25 -0.23 -30.85
N LYS A 126 29.73 -1.08 -29.94
CA LYS A 126 30.56 -0.65 -28.79
C LYS A 126 31.80 0.16 -29.18
N ALA A 127 32.41 -0.13 -30.33
CA ALA A 127 33.59 0.58 -30.83
C ALA A 127 33.29 2.02 -31.27
N ASP A 128 32.05 2.29 -31.71
CA ASP A 128 31.62 3.60 -32.23
C ASP A 128 31.11 4.54 -31.11
N MET A 129 30.78 3.99 -29.94
CA MET A 129 30.07 4.67 -28.85
C MET A 129 31.04 5.23 -27.80
N ASN A 130 31.66 6.38 -28.11
CA ASN A 130 32.64 7.02 -27.23
C ASN A 130 32.03 8.08 -26.29
N SER A 131 30.83 8.58 -26.57
CA SER A 131 30.13 9.60 -25.78
C SER A 131 28.77 9.15 -25.25
N MET A 132 28.36 9.78 -24.14
CA MET A 132 26.99 9.71 -23.63
C MET A 132 25.96 10.24 -24.65
N ALA A 133 26.37 11.16 -25.54
CA ALA A 133 25.55 11.66 -26.63
C ALA A 133 25.25 10.55 -27.66
N ASP A 134 26.24 9.74 -28.03
CA ASP A 134 26.11 8.68 -29.01
C ASP A 134 25.16 7.58 -28.51
N THR A 135 25.30 7.22 -27.23
CA THR A 135 24.37 6.30 -26.55
C THR A 135 22.93 6.82 -26.55
N ARG A 136 22.73 8.14 -26.39
CA ARG A 136 21.40 8.77 -26.46
C ARG A 136 20.84 8.74 -27.89
N ASN A 137 21.67 8.99 -28.89
CA ASN A 137 21.29 8.94 -30.30
C ASN A 137 20.93 7.50 -30.71
N LEU A 138 21.72 6.52 -30.29
CA LEU A 138 21.43 5.10 -30.48
C LEU A 138 20.12 4.69 -29.80
N ALA A 139 19.85 5.14 -28.57
CA ALA A 139 18.59 4.86 -27.89
C ALA A 139 17.38 5.43 -28.63
N SER A 140 17.50 6.63 -29.22
CA SER A 140 16.48 7.21 -30.09
C SER A 140 16.24 6.35 -31.33
N GLN A 141 17.29 5.95 -32.04
CA GLN A 141 17.21 5.06 -33.22
C GLN A 141 16.57 3.71 -32.88
N CYS A 142 17.05 3.05 -31.82
CA CYS A 142 16.48 1.78 -31.35
C CYS A 142 14.99 1.90 -30.98
N SER A 143 14.57 3.03 -30.40
CA SER A 143 13.16 3.25 -30.07
C SER A 143 12.26 3.41 -31.32
N ALA A 144 12.81 3.92 -32.43
CA ALA A 144 12.10 3.99 -33.70
C ALA A 144 12.03 2.60 -34.37
N ILE A 145 13.17 1.89 -34.45
CA ILE A 145 13.27 0.54 -35.02
C ILE A 145 12.35 -0.45 -34.26
N TRP A 146 12.33 -0.39 -32.93
CA TRP A 146 11.44 -1.23 -32.12
C TRP A 146 9.95 -0.92 -32.36
N LYS A 147 9.59 0.31 -32.75
CA LYS A 147 8.21 0.63 -33.12
C LYS A 147 7.84 0.07 -34.49
N SER A 148 8.75 0.09 -35.46
CA SER A 148 8.52 -0.47 -36.80
C SER A 148 8.54 -2.00 -36.85
N PHE A 149 9.21 -2.68 -35.91
CA PHE A 149 9.19 -4.14 -35.82
C PHE A 149 7.76 -4.71 -35.72
N THR A 150 7.50 -5.76 -36.48
CA THR A 150 6.32 -6.61 -36.39
C THR A 150 6.26 -7.38 -35.06
N ILE A 151 5.13 -8.03 -34.79
CA ILE A 151 4.98 -8.88 -33.60
C ILE A 151 5.91 -10.10 -33.67
N ALA A 152 6.14 -10.65 -34.87
CA ALA A 152 7.04 -11.79 -35.11
C ALA A 152 8.50 -11.47 -34.76
N GLU A 153 9.04 -10.36 -35.27
CA GLU A 153 10.41 -9.89 -34.99
C GLU A 153 10.63 -9.59 -33.49
N LYS A 154 9.57 -9.28 -32.75
CA LYS A 154 9.62 -9.06 -31.30
C LYS A 154 9.55 -10.34 -30.47
N GLN A 155 9.03 -11.45 -30.98
CA GLN A 155 8.88 -12.70 -30.22
C GLN A 155 10.18 -13.18 -29.55
N PRO A 156 11.33 -13.34 -30.23
CA PRO A 156 12.54 -13.85 -29.58
C PRO A 156 12.98 -13.00 -28.37
N TYR A 157 12.79 -11.68 -28.44
CA TYR A 157 13.07 -10.77 -27.32
C TYR A 157 12.05 -10.86 -26.19
N TYR A 158 10.80 -11.20 -26.48
CA TYR A 158 9.79 -11.50 -25.44
C TYR A 158 10.08 -12.85 -24.76
N ASP A 159 10.49 -13.86 -25.51
CA ASP A 159 10.86 -15.18 -24.99
C ASP A 159 12.09 -15.10 -24.08
N GLU A 160 13.15 -14.41 -24.51
CA GLU A 160 14.34 -14.17 -23.67
C GLU A 160 13.96 -13.37 -22.40
N ALA A 161 13.12 -12.33 -22.52
CA ALA A 161 12.64 -11.58 -21.37
C ALA A 161 11.79 -12.43 -20.41
N ALA A 162 11.01 -13.39 -20.92
CA ALA A 162 10.23 -14.32 -20.11
C ALA A 162 11.14 -15.31 -19.35
N ILE A 163 12.20 -15.82 -20.00
CA ILE A 163 13.21 -16.67 -19.37
C ILE A 163 13.96 -15.90 -18.26
N LEU A 164 14.44 -14.69 -18.56
CA LEU A 164 15.12 -13.83 -17.58
C LEU A 164 14.20 -13.43 -16.41
N LYS A 165 12.89 -13.27 -16.66
CA LYS A 165 11.89 -13.02 -15.62
C LYS A 165 11.73 -14.20 -14.67
N LYS A 166 11.59 -15.43 -15.19
CA LYS A 166 11.51 -16.65 -14.36
C LYS A 166 12.76 -16.82 -13.48
N GLN A 167 13.95 -16.72 -14.09
CA GLN A 167 15.22 -16.79 -13.35
C GLN A 167 15.37 -15.69 -12.29
N TYR A 168 14.80 -14.50 -12.53
CA TYR A 168 14.77 -13.44 -11.54
C TYR A 168 13.81 -13.76 -10.39
N GLU A 169 12.61 -14.28 -10.68
CA GLU A 169 11.61 -14.63 -9.67
C GLU A 169 12.15 -15.69 -8.69
N GLU A 170 12.80 -16.74 -9.20
CA GLU A 170 13.52 -17.75 -8.40
C GLU A 170 14.58 -17.11 -7.49
N LYS A 171 15.54 -16.37 -8.06
CA LYS A 171 16.64 -15.72 -7.33
C LYS A 171 16.15 -14.68 -6.33
N HIS A 172 15.06 -13.97 -6.65
CA HIS A 172 14.44 -12.97 -5.80
C HIS A 172 13.81 -13.63 -4.56
N ASP A 173 13.09 -14.73 -4.75
CA ASP A 173 12.42 -15.41 -3.65
C ASP A 173 13.42 -16.16 -2.77
N ASP A 174 14.47 -16.76 -3.34
CA ASP A 174 15.58 -17.36 -2.59
C ASP A 174 16.39 -16.32 -1.81
N TYR A 175 16.64 -15.14 -2.39
CA TYR A 175 17.17 -14.00 -1.65
C TYR A 175 16.27 -13.66 -0.46
N TRP A 176 14.94 -13.56 -0.62
CA TRP A 176 14.08 -13.20 0.50
C TRP A 176 13.85 -14.33 1.52
N LYS A 177 14.06 -15.60 1.16
CA LYS A 177 14.12 -16.72 2.11
C LYS A 177 15.37 -16.59 3.01
N THR A 178 16.54 -16.33 2.42
CA THR A 178 17.85 -16.34 3.09
C THR A 178 18.27 -15.01 3.71
N ALA A 179 17.79 -13.87 3.21
CA ALA A 179 18.27 -12.54 3.59
C ALA A 179 18.03 -12.20 5.08
N SER A 180 19.11 -11.84 5.78
CA SER A 180 19.04 -11.46 7.18
C SER A 180 18.30 -10.13 7.38
N SER A 181 17.49 -10.05 8.45
CA SER A 181 16.78 -8.81 8.83
C SER A 181 17.75 -7.64 9.10
N LYS A 182 18.97 -7.93 9.56
CA LYS A 182 20.05 -6.95 9.78
C LYS A 182 20.56 -6.37 8.46
N THR A 183 20.87 -7.22 7.48
CA THR A 183 21.33 -6.82 6.13
C THR A 183 20.30 -5.94 5.44
N VAL A 184 19.02 -6.33 5.46
CA VAL A 184 17.92 -5.54 4.87
C VAL A 184 17.77 -4.17 5.55
N ARG A 185 17.95 -4.09 6.88
CA ARG A 185 17.94 -2.82 7.62
C ARG A 185 19.09 -1.91 7.22
N GLU A 186 20.29 -2.44 7.03
CA GLU A 186 21.48 -1.69 6.60
C GLU A 186 21.32 -1.15 5.16
N ILE A 187 20.82 -1.99 4.24
CA ILE A 187 20.44 -1.58 2.87
C ILE A 187 19.42 -0.44 2.91
N ASN A 188 18.40 -0.54 3.77
CA ASN A 188 17.37 0.48 3.89
C ASN A 188 17.88 1.79 4.51
N ALA A 189 18.74 1.72 5.53
CA ALA A 189 19.39 2.90 6.09
C ALA A 189 20.21 3.65 5.03
N ARG A 190 20.96 2.90 4.20
CA ARG A 190 21.71 3.48 3.07
C ARG A 190 20.80 4.09 2.03
N ARG A 191 19.70 3.42 1.65
CA ARG A 191 18.75 3.94 0.66
C ARG A 191 18.06 5.21 1.13
N ILE A 192 17.65 5.29 2.40
CA ILE A 192 17.05 6.49 2.99
C ILE A 192 18.07 7.65 2.99
N HIS A 193 19.34 7.38 3.32
CA HIS A 193 20.42 8.37 3.21
C HIS A 193 20.67 8.83 1.76
N GLU A 194 20.44 7.96 0.77
CA GLU A 194 20.48 8.30 -0.67
C GLU A 194 19.17 8.94 -1.18
N GLY A 195 18.21 9.27 -0.30
CA GLY A 195 16.90 9.83 -0.67
C GLY A 195 15.94 8.84 -1.36
N ARG A 196 16.24 7.54 -1.32
CA ARG A 196 15.52 6.48 -2.05
C ARG A 196 14.57 5.73 -1.12
N GLN A 197 13.43 5.31 -1.67
CA GLN A 197 12.44 4.53 -0.93
C GLN A 197 13.01 3.23 -0.36
N LYS A 198 12.59 2.89 0.86
CA LYS A 198 12.93 1.62 1.54
C LYS A 198 12.42 0.41 0.77
N ILE A 199 13.17 -0.68 0.83
CA ILE A 199 12.79 -1.99 0.31
C ILE A 199 12.06 -2.74 1.42
N HIS A 200 10.86 -3.22 1.12
CA HIS A 200 10.11 -4.10 2.00
C HIS A 200 10.38 -5.56 1.61
N ARG A 201 10.55 -6.44 2.61
CA ARG A 201 10.45 -7.89 2.37
C ARG A 201 9.04 -8.16 1.83
N PRO A 202 8.87 -8.92 0.73
CA PRO A 202 7.54 -9.32 0.28
C PRO A 202 6.85 -10.10 1.39
N GLN A 203 5.51 -10.02 1.45
CA GLN A 203 4.73 -10.82 2.39
C GLN A 203 4.88 -12.28 1.96
N GLN A 204 5.76 -13.02 2.63
CA GLN A 204 5.90 -14.45 2.42
C GLN A 204 4.59 -15.14 2.81
N GLU A 205 4.04 -15.94 1.91
CA GLU A 205 2.78 -16.67 2.07
C GLU A 205 2.72 -17.50 3.37
N ARG A 206 3.87 -18.00 3.83
CA ARG A 206 4.03 -18.75 5.08
C ARG A 206 3.65 -17.96 6.34
N ALA A 207 3.72 -16.64 6.31
CA ALA A 207 3.28 -15.79 7.41
C ALA A 207 1.75 -15.60 7.34
N SER A 208 1.01 -16.60 7.83
CA SER A 208 -0.43 -16.51 8.04
C SER A 208 -0.77 -15.19 8.73
N LYS A 209 -1.82 -14.49 8.25
CA LYS A 209 -2.23 -13.21 8.83
C LYS A 209 -2.60 -13.41 10.30
N ARG A 210 -2.24 -12.46 11.18
CA ARG A 210 -2.62 -12.55 12.61
C ARG A 210 -4.15 -12.63 12.71
N PRO A 211 -4.72 -13.51 13.57
CA PRO A 211 -6.16 -13.62 13.73
C PRO A 211 -6.75 -12.26 14.10
N LYS A 212 -7.89 -11.91 13.48
CA LYS A 212 -8.61 -10.68 13.79
C LYS A 212 -9.08 -10.74 15.24
N GLY A 213 -8.72 -9.72 16.03
CA GLY A 213 -9.20 -9.59 17.41
C GLY A 213 -10.72 -9.44 17.49
N PRO A 214 -11.34 -9.65 18.67
CA PRO A 214 -12.80 -9.72 18.82
C PRO A 214 -13.54 -8.51 18.23
N TYR A 215 -13.09 -7.29 18.57
CA TYR A 215 -13.65 -6.05 18.03
C TYR A 215 -13.51 -5.92 16.50
N MET A 216 -12.44 -6.46 15.90
CA MET A 216 -12.29 -6.40 14.44
C MET A 216 -13.23 -7.36 13.72
N ARG A 217 -13.54 -8.51 14.32
CA ARG A 217 -14.59 -9.42 13.82
C ARG A 217 -15.96 -8.75 13.90
N PHE A 218 -16.29 -8.17 15.05
CA PHE A 218 -17.50 -7.35 15.20
C PHE A 218 -17.55 -6.17 14.22
N TRP A 219 -16.42 -5.51 13.92
CA TRP A 219 -16.37 -4.45 12.92
C TRP A 219 -16.78 -5.00 11.54
N ASP A 220 -16.23 -6.13 11.11
CA ASP A 220 -16.59 -6.75 9.83
C ASP A 220 -18.09 -7.07 9.74
N ASP A 221 -18.70 -7.58 10.82
CA ASP A 221 -20.14 -7.87 10.90
C ASP A 221 -20.98 -6.58 10.94
N PHE A 222 -20.60 -5.61 11.77
CA PHE A 222 -21.29 -4.32 11.87
C PHE A 222 -21.32 -3.61 10.52
N ARG A 223 -20.25 -3.67 9.72
CA ARG A 223 -20.22 -3.11 8.36
C ARG A 223 -21.22 -3.74 7.38
N GLN A 224 -21.75 -4.91 7.69
CA GLN A 224 -22.78 -5.58 6.90
C GLN A 224 -24.19 -5.16 7.33
N THR A 225 -24.37 -4.61 8.53
CA THR A 225 -25.68 -4.13 9.03
C THR A 225 -26.17 -2.89 8.29
N ASP A 226 -27.49 -2.71 8.22
CA ASP A 226 -28.12 -1.58 7.54
C ASP A 226 -27.71 -0.22 8.14
N ASP A 227 -27.50 -0.16 9.45
CA ASP A 227 -26.98 1.03 10.14
C ASP A 227 -25.62 1.50 9.59
N ALA A 228 -24.71 0.57 9.33
CA ALA A 228 -23.41 0.91 8.75
C ALA A 228 -23.51 1.30 7.28
N ARG A 229 -24.50 0.78 6.55
CA ARG A 229 -24.81 1.21 5.17
C ARG A 229 -25.41 2.61 5.15
N ALA A 230 -26.35 2.93 6.05
CA ALA A 230 -26.91 4.28 6.19
C ALA A 230 -25.82 5.34 6.51
N ILE A 231 -24.85 5.01 7.38
CA ILE A 231 -23.70 5.90 7.64
C ILE A 231 -22.76 6.01 6.42
N LEU A 232 -22.67 4.96 5.59
CA LEU A 232 -21.90 4.98 4.34
C LEU A 232 -22.56 5.87 3.28
N GLU A 233 -23.88 5.75 3.13
CA GLU A 233 -24.72 6.54 2.21
C GLU A 233 -24.77 8.02 2.61
N ALA A 234 -24.78 8.33 3.91
CA ALA A 234 -24.65 9.70 4.42
C ALA A 234 -23.30 10.39 4.07
N GLY A 235 -22.31 9.64 3.57
CA GLY A 235 -21.11 10.18 2.95
C GLY A 235 -20.22 11.00 3.89
N THR A 236 -19.88 12.23 3.50
CA THR A 236 -19.06 13.13 4.33
C THR A 236 -19.95 14.10 5.10
N THR A 237 -19.98 13.94 6.42
CA THR A 237 -20.73 14.82 7.33
C THR A 237 -19.79 15.81 8.01
N SER A 238 -20.36 16.80 8.72
CA SER A 238 -19.61 17.72 9.58
C SER A 238 -18.73 17.04 10.65
N THR A 239 -19.03 15.79 10.98
CA THR A 239 -18.35 14.99 12.01
C THR A 239 -17.13 14.23 11.47
N GLY A 240 -17.05 14.05 10.14
CA GLY A 240 -16.00 13.32 9.45
C GLY A 240 -16.52 12.59 8.20
N ASN A 241 -15.62 11.90 7.50
CA ASN A 241 -16.03 11.00 6.40
C ASN A 241 -16.76 9.76 6.93
N ALA A 242 -17.54 9.10 6.05
CA ALA A 242 -18.29 7.89 6.36
C ALA A 242 -17.49 6.85 7.13
N THR A 243 -16.27 6.51 6.69
CA THR A 243 -15.41 5.51 7.34
C THR A 243 -15.08 5.86 8.79
N VAL A 244 -14.79 7.13 9.09
CA VAL A 244 -14.56 7.61 10.46
C VAL A 244 -15.86 7.55 11.28
N ASN A 245 -17.00 7.90 10.69
CA ASN A 245 -18.30 7.85 11.37
C ASN A 245 -18.72 6.41 11.70
N ILE A 246 -18.57 5.47 10.76
CA ILE A 246 -18.77 4.02 10.98
C ILE A 246 -17.86 3.53 12.12
N GLY A 247 -16.59 3.91 12.12
CA GLY A 247 -15.64 3.52 13.18
C GLY A 247 -16.01 4.09 14.57
N ARG A 248 -16.56 5.32 14.63
CA ARG A 248 -17.07 5.90 15.88
C ARG A 248 -18.29 5.13 16.39
N GLU A 249 -19.23 4.80 15.50
CA GLU A 249 -20.47 4.11 15.88
C GLU A 249 -20.22 2.65 16.27
N ALA A 250 -19.41 1.92 15.49
CA ALA A 250 -18.91 0.59 15.85
C ALA A 250 -18.28 0.59 17.24
N GLY A 251 -17.44 1.59 17.53
CA GLY A 251 -16.81 1.75 18.84
C GLY A 251 -17.79 2.09 19.96
N ARG A 252 -18.91 2.78 19.70
CA ARG A 252 -19.97 3.01 20.69
C ARG A 252 -20.72 1.71 20.99
N ARG A 253 -21.21 1.04 19.95
CA ARG A 253 -21.95 -0.23 20.04
C ARG A 253 -21.14 -1.33 20.73
N TRP A 254 -19.88 -1.53 20.34
CA TRP A 254 -19.00 -2.49 21.01
C TRP A 254 -18.80 -2.19 22.50
N ARG A 255 -18.78 -0.92 22.93
CA ARG A 255 -18.71 -0.60 24.36
C ARG A 255 -20.03 -0.90 25.09
N ALA A 256 -21.16 -0.60 24.46
CA ALA A 256 -22.49 -0.82 25.02
C ALA A 256 -22.93 -2.30 25.08
N MET A 257 -22.42 -3.15 24.18
CA MET A 257 -22.69 -4.60 24.15
C MET A 257 -22.38 -5.28 25.49
N SER A 258 -23.19 -6.28 25.87
CA SER A 258 -22.97 -7.09 27.06
C SER A 258 -21.78 -8.05 26.91
N ALA A 259 -21.42 -8.77 27.98
CA ALA A 259 -20.39 -9.80 27.91
C ALA A 259 -20.83 -11.01 27.05
N SER A 260 -22.11 -11.38 27.08
CA SER A 260 -22.68 -12.45 26.24
C SER A 260 -22.65 -12.09 24.75
N ASP A 261 -23.00 -10.86 24.37
CA ASP A 261 -22.96 -10.44 22.95
C ASP A 261 -21.52 -10.41 22.40
N LYS A 262 -20.53 -10.26 23.29
CA LYS A 262 -19.10 -10.30 22.97
C LYS A 262 -18.53 -11.72 22.94
N ALA A 263 -19.16 -12.68 23.62
CA ALA A 263 -18.70 -14.06 23.71
C ALA A 263 -18.36 -14.71 22.34
N PRO A 264 -19.26 -14.72 21.33
CA PRO A 264 -18.95 -15.35 20.04
C PRO A 264 -17.72 -14.73 19.34
N TYR A 265 -17.52 -13.42 19.49
CA TYR A 265 -16.35 -12.71 18.96
C TYR A 265 -15.05 -13.06 19.68
N VAL A 266 -15.12 -13.30 20.99
CA VAL A 266 -13.99 -13.70 21.83
C VAL A 266 -13.61 -15.16 21.56
N GLU A 267 -14.59 -16.06 21.53
CA GLU A 267 -14.40 -17.48 21.22
C GLU A 267 -13.83 -17.68 19.81
N ALA A 268 -14.38 -17.00 18.81
CA ALA A 268 -13.86 -17.06 17.44
C ALA A 268 -12.43 -16.48 17.32
N PHE A 269 -12.05 -15.53 18.17
CA PHE A 269 -10.66 -15.07 18.26
C PHE A 269 -9.75 -16.11 18.94
N GLN A 270 -10.20 -16.73 20.03
CA GLN A 270 -9.45 -17.79 20.73
C GLN A 270 -9.21 -18.99 19.80
N LYS A 271 -10.24 -19.47 19.11
CA LYS A 271 -10.13 -20.56 18.11
C LYS A 271 -9.13 -20.22 16.99
N ALA A 272 -9.25 -19.05 16.37
CA ALA A 272 -8.32 -18.64 15.32
C ALA A 272 -6.89 -18.36 15.83
N ARG A 273 -6.72 -18.17 17.15
CA ARG A 273 -5.42 -18.08 17.80
C ARG A 273 -4.81 -19.46 18.03
N THR A 274 -5.56 -20.43 18.56
CA THR A 274 -5.06 -21.79 18.76
C THR A 274 -4.76 -22.49 17.44
N GLU A 275 -5.61 -22.31 16.42
CA GLU A 275 -5.35 -22.75 15.05
C GLU A 275 -3.99 -22.23 14.56
N ARG A 276 -3.71 -20.92 14.70
CA ARG A 276 -2.43 -20.30 14.33
C ARG A 276 -1.25 -20.85 15.13
N GLU A 277 -1.41 -21.06 16.43
CA GLU A 277 -0.36 -21.57 17.31
C GLU A 277 0.00 -23.01 16.92
N ALA A 278 -0.99 -23.85 16.59
CA ALA A 278 -0.78 -25.19 16.01
C ALA A 278 -0.09 -25.12 14.64
N ASP A 279 -0.54 -24.23 13.76
CA ASP A 279 0.02 -23.96 12.42
C ASP A 279 1.50 -23.54 12.47
N HIS A 280 1.88 -22.78 13.50
CA HIS A 280 3.26 -22.34 13.74
C HIS A 280 4.10 -23.47 14.33
N SER A 281 3.53 -24.27 15.25
CA SER A 281 4.18 -25.44 15.83
C SER A 281 4.52 -26.48 14.76
N SER A 282 3.56 -26.89 13.93
CA SER A 282 3.76 -27.86 12.84
C SER A 282 4.80 -27.40 11.82
N LYS A 283 4.75 -26.12 11.41
CA LYS A 283 5.76 -25.52 10.52
C LYS A 283 7.15 -25.52 11.15
N SER A 284 7.28 -25.22 12.44
CA SER A 284 8.57 -25.29 13.14
C SER A 284 9.13 -26.71 13.22
N ALA A 285 8.30 -27.71 13.55
CA ALA A 285 8.69 -29.12 13.57
C ALA A 285 9.14 -29.62 12.18
N SER A 286 8.40 -29.28 11.12
CA SER A 286 8.76 -29.65 9.74
C SER A 286 10.10 -29.03 9.27
N ALA A 287 10.42 -27.81 9.73
CA ALA A 287 11.68 -27.15 9.41
C ALA A 287 12.86 -27.82 10.13
N SER A 288 12.69 -28.18 11.41
CA SER A 288 13.69 -28.91 12.20
C SER A 288 13.92 -30.35 11.75
N ALA A 289 12.91 -31.00 11.14
CA ALA A 289 13.04 -32.35 10.57
C ALA A 289 13.62 -32.37 9.14
N SER A 290 13.80 -31.20 8.52
CA SER A 290 14.34 -31.04 7.16
C SER A 290 15.71 -30.35 7.13
N SER A 291 16.36 -30.21 8.29
CA SER A 291 17.67 -29.56 8.50
C SER A 291 18.66 -30.53 9.13
#